data_AF-A0A1G9P8L1-F1
#
_entry.id   AF-A0A1G9P8L1-F1
#
_cell.length_a   1.000
_cell.length_b   1.000
_cell.length_c   1.000
_cell.angle_alpha   90.00
_cell.angle_beta   90.00
_cell.angle_gamma   90.00
#
_symmetry.space_group_name_H-M   'P 1'
#
loop_
_entity.id
_entity.type
_entity.pdbx_description
1 polymer ?
#
loop_
_entity_poly.entity_id
_entity_poly.type
_entity_poly.pdbx_seq_one_letter_code
_entity_poly.pdbx_strand_id
1 'polypeptide(L)'
;MSPANEPRQSKAERTAAAREKAREIREAQLKKEKRNKLLIGWGIVAAVVAIIVIVALVVTSNIKNNAPVADEGPTPANGNVHGGVTLLANTGVAKTDPATVKLSDLPSAPATPPSPVTAPGAEAEAGKPVKVVLYIDFICPVCKDFEAKYNETLTKLRNDGKITVEYRPLGFLDSRSTTNYSSRAANAAACVVNESPEKYSDFVDLLFAKQPAEGSAGLSDTELKKMATDVGAKSIDQCVDDKTYRPWVKHTTQEAAVIGVTGTPTVFVEGKQWGTGDSAKTPFDQYLQAAVDAKK
;
A
#
# COMPACT_ATOMS: atom_id res chain seq x y z
N MET A 1 -46.97 65.82 47.96
CA MET A 1 -45.82 65.66 48.88
C MET A 1 -46.25 64.73 50.00
N SER A 2 -45.57 63.59 50.13
CA SER A 2 -45.21 62.90 51.38
C SER A 2 -45.11 61.40 51.12
N PRO A 3 -43.90 60.81 51.12
CA PRO A 3 -43.75 59.37 51.00
C PRO A 3 -44.24 58.69 52.29
N ALA A 4 -44.85 57.52 52.15
CA ALA A 4 -45.26 56.70 53.28
C ALA A 4 -44.03 56.34 54.14
N ASN A 5 -44.16 56.53 55.45
CA ASN A 5 -43.13 56.29 56.45
C ASN A 5 -43.02 54.78 56.70
N GLU A 6 -42.13 54.11 55.95
CA GLU A 6 -41.77 52.72 56.27
C GLU A 6 -41.11 52.66 57.66
N PRO A 7 -41.50 51.72 58.54
CA PRO A 7 -40.92 51.61 59.87
C PRO A 7 -39.42 51.37 59.76
N ARG A 8 -38.61 52.32 60.25
CA ARG A 8 -37.14 52.19 60.32
C ARG A 8 -36.81 50.99 61.20
N GLN A 9 -36.37 49.89 60.58
CA GLN A 9 -35.84 48.71 61.27
C GLN A 9 -34.83 49.11 62.35
N SER A 10 -34.89 48.46 63.51
CA SER A 10 -33.96 48.74 64.61
C SER A 10 -32.52 48.42 64.18
N LYS A 11 -31.54 49.10 64.80
CA LYS A 11 -30.11 48.86 64.52
C LYS A 11 -29.75 47.37 64.70
N ALA A 12 -30.38 46.68 65.66
CA ALA A 12 -30.19 45.27 65.93
C ALA A 12 -30.67 44.38 64.76
N GLU A 13 -31.87 44.62 64.22
CA GLU A 13 -32.44 43.83 63.11
C GLU A 13 -31.63 43.97 61.82
N ARG A 14 -31.18 45.19 61.47
CA ARG A 14 -30.32 45.40 60.30
C ARG A 14 -28.98 44.67 60.43
N THR A 15 -28.45 44.61 61.66
CA THR A 15 -27.19 43.92 61.94
C THR A 15 -27.37 42.40 61.88
N ALA A 16 -28.51 41.88 62.34
CA ALA A 16 -28.85 40.46 62.25
C ALA A 16 -29.07 40.01 60.79
N ALA A 17 -29.89 40.73 60.02
CA ALA A 17 -30.12 40.44 58.60
C ALA A 17 -28.84 40.56 57.76
N ALA A 18 -27.94 41.50 58.08
CA ALA A 18 -26.64 41.61 57.42
C ALA A 18 -25.73 40.40 57.73
N ARG A 19 -25.77 39.88 58.96
CA ARG A 19 -25.02 38.68 59.36
C ARG A 19 -25.57 37.41 58.71
N GLU A 20 -26.88 37.31 58.56
CA GLU A 20 -27.56 36.19 57.89
C GLU A 20 -27.25 36.18 56.39
N LYS A 21 -27.44 37.30 55.68
CA LYS A 21 -27.02 37.42 54.27
C LYS A 21 -25.53 37.14 54.06
N ALA A 22 -24.68 37.56 55.00
CA ALA A 22 -23.26 37.25 54.95
C ALA A 22 -22.99 35.73 55.11
N ARG A 23 -23.79 35.00 55.89
CA ARG A 23 -23.71 33.53 56.01
C ARG A 23 -24.19 32.85 54.72
N GLU A 24 -25.32 33.26 54.16
CA GLU A 24 -25.85 32.71 52.91
C GLU A 24 -24.90 32.92 51.73
N ILE A 25 -24.32 34.12 51.59
CA ILE A 25 -23.34 34.42 50.55
C ILE A 25 -22.09 33.53 50.73
N ARG A 26 -21.61 33.34 51.97
CA ARG A 26 -20.49 32.45 52.26
C ARG A 26 -20.81 30.99 51.92
N GLU A 27 -21.99 30.49 52.29
CA GLU A 27 -22.41 29.13 51.94
C GLU A 27 -22.57 28.93 50.42
N ALA A 28 -23.15 29.90 49.73
CA ALA A 28 -23.27 29.89 48.28
C ALA A 28 -21.89 29.96 47.60
N GLN A 29 -20.95 30.75 48.13
CA GLN A 29 -19.57 30.80 47.64
C GLN A 29 -18.83 29.50 47.89
N LEU A 30 -18.96 28.89 49.06
CA LEU A 30 -18.35 27.59 49.37
C LEU A 30 -18.91 26.47 48.46
N LYS A 31 -20.23 26.47 48.18
CA LYS A 31 -20.85 25.52 47.23
C LYS A 31 -20.34 25.74 45.79
N LYS A 32 -20.23 27.00 45.35
CA LYS A 32 -19.66 27.34 44.03
C LYS A 32 -18.20 26.93 43.93
N GLU A 33 -17.39 27.16 44.97
CA GLU A 33 -15.98 26.80 45.01
C GLU A 33 -15.80 25.28 44.95
N LYS A 34 -16.56 24.51 45.74
CA LYS A 34 -16.56 23.04 45.68
C LYS A 34 -16.91 22.52 44.28
N ARG A 35 -17.94 23.09 43.65
CA ARG A 35 -18.34 22.73 42.28
C ARG A 35 -17.24 23.08 41.27
N ASN A 36 -16.64 24.26 41.36
CA ASN A 36 -15.55 24.67 40.45
C ASN A 36 -14.31 23.79 40.63
N LYS A 37 -13.92 23.44 41.86
CA LYS A 37 -12.83 22.49 42.12
C LYS A 37 -13.10 21.11 41.54
N LEU A 38 -14.34 20.62 41.66
CA LEU A 38 -14.78 19.38 41.03
C LEU A 38 -14.72 19.46 39.50
N LEU A 39 -15.24 20.53 38.88
CA LEU A 39 -15.22 20.71 37.43
C LEU A 39 -13.79 20.82 36.88
N ILE A 40 -12.90 21.53 37.57
CA ILE A 40 -11.48 21.62 37.22
C ILE A 40 -10.82 20.24 37.35
N GLY A 41 -11.08 19.50 38.43
CA GLY A 41 -10.58 18.14 38.61
C GLY A 41 -11.02 17.19 37.49
N TRP A 42 -12.31 17.19 37.14
CA TRP A 42 -12.84 16.42 36.01
C TRP A 42 -12.27 16.86 34.67
N GLY A 43 -12.06 18.16 34.45
CA GLY A 43 -11.42 18.70 33.25
C GLY A 43 -9.97 18.22 33.09
N ILE A 44 -9.19 18.21 34.19
CA ILE A 44 -7.82 17.67 34.19
C ILE A 44 -7.84 16.17 33.89
N VAL A 45 -8.72 15.40 34.53
CA VAL A 45 -8.84 13.95 34.28
C VAL A 45 -9.20 13.69 32.82
N ALA A 46 -10.18 14.40 32.26
CA ALA A 46 -10.56 14.26 30.86
C ALA A 46 -9.42 14.61 29.89
N ALA A 47 -8.67 15.68 30.17
CA ALA A 47 -7.50 16.06 29.37
C ALA A 47 -6.39 15.01 29.44
N VAL A 48 -6.11 14.47 30.62
CA VAL A 48 -5.11 13.39 30.80
C VAL A 48 -5.53 12.13 30.05
N VAL A 49 -6.80 11.73 30.14
CA VAL A 49 -7.33 10.57 29.40
C VAL A 49 -7.20 10.78 27.88
N ALA A 50 -7.56 11.97 27.37
CA ALA A 50 -7.44 12.27 25.95
C ALA A 50 -5.98 12.18 25.47
N ILE A 51 -5.02 12.70 26.26
CA ILE A 51 -3.59 12.60 25.95
C ILE A 51 -3.14 11.14 25.95
N ILE A 52 -3.54 10.33 26.94
CA ILE A 52 -3.19 8.91 27.00
C ILE A 52 -3.70 8.17 25.77
N VAL A 53 -4.94 8.44 25.34
CA VAL A 53 -5.51 7.85 24.13
C VAL A 53 -4.71 8.24 22.89
N ILE A 54 -4.36 9.52 22.73
CA ILE A 54 -3.54 9.99 21.60
C ILE A 54 -2.17 9.32 21.61
N VAL A 55 -1.50 9.28 22.76
CA VAL A 55 -0.18 8.62 22.90
C VAL A 55 -0.29 7.13 22.57
N ALA A 56 -1.31 6.44 23.06
CA ALA A 56 -1.54 5.04 22.74
C ALA A 56 -1.78 4.81 21.24
N LEU A 57 -2.53 5.69 20.57
CA LEU A 57 -2.74 5.62 19.11
C LEU A 57 -1.44 5.85 18.34
N VAL A 58 -0.63 6.83 18.74
CA VAL A 58 0.68 7.10 18.10
C VAL A 58 1.63 5.94 18.31
N VAL A 59 1.73 5.39 19.53
CA VAL A 59 2.61 4.25 19.83
C VAL A 59 2.17 3.01 19.06
N THR A 60 0.87 2.69 19.05
CA THR A 60 0.36 1.51 18.34
C THR A 60 0.49 1.67 16.83
N SER A 61 0.24 2.86 16.28
CA SER A 61 0.48 3.17 14.86
C SER A 61 1.97 3.03 14.53
N ASN A 62 2.87 3.57 15.36
CA ASN A 62 4.32 3.46 15.15
C ASN A 62 4.80 2.00 15.21
N ILE A 63 4.28 1.19 16.13
CA ILE A 63 4.61 -0.24 16.21
C ILE A 63 4.13 -0.98 14.96
N LYS A 64 2.88 -0.77 14.50
CA LYS A 64 2.36 -1.37 13.27
C LYS A 64 3.13 -0.92 12.03
N ASN A 65 3.54 0.35 12.00
CA ASN A 65 4.28 0.92 10.89
C ASN A 65 5.72 0.39 10.81
N ASN A 66 6.33 0.05 11.95
CA ASN A 66 7.70 -0.48 12.03
C ASN A 66 7.78 -2.00 12.26
N ALA A 67 6.64 -2.69 12.36
CA ALA A 67 6.61 -4.14 12.49
C ALA A 67 7.27 -4.79 11.27
N PRO A 68 8.05 -5.87 11.46
CA PRO A 68 8.59 -6.62 10.34
C PRO A 68 7.45 -7.15 9.46
N VAL A 69 7.68 -7.15 8.14
CA VAL A 69 6.72 -7.73 7.19
C VAL A 69 6.60 -9.23 7.47
N ALA A 70 5.37 -9.71 7.66
CA ALA A 70 5.08 -11.11 7.94
C ALA A 70 5.63 -12.05 6.85
N ASP A 71 5.92 -13.29 7.24
CA ASP A 71 6.44 -14.33 6.35
C ASP A 71 5.33 -15.09 5.61
N GLU A 72 4.07 -14.77 5.91
CA GLU A 72 2.91 -15.31 5.21
C GLU A 72 1.86 -14.23 5.01
N GLY A 73 1.07 -14.36 3.93
CA GLY A 73 -0.04 -13.46 3.65
C GLY A 73 -0.84 -13.86 2.43
N PRO A 74 -1.99 -13.19 2.21
CA PRO A 74 -2.90 -13.52 1.11
C PRO A 74 -2.34 -13.08 -0.23
N THR A 75 -2.71 -13.77 -1.30
CA THR A 75 -2.64 -13.22 -2.67
C THR A 75 -3.78 -12.22 -2.87
N PRO A 76 -3.61 -11.15 -3.67
CA PRO A 76 -4.73 -10.32 -4.08
C PRO A 76 -5.66 -11.11 -5.00
N ALA A 77 -6.93 -10.73 -5.09
CA ALA A 77 -7.80 -11.24 -6.15
C ALA A 77 -7.13 -10.97 -7.51
N ASN A 78 -7.07 -11.99 -8.39
CA ASN A 78 -6.37 -11.96 -9.67
C ASN A 78 -4.82 -11.92 -9.61
N GLY A 79 -4.22 -12.03 -8.41
CA GLY A 79 -2.80 -12.32 -8.23
C GLY A 79 -2.54 -13.81 -8.05
N ASN A 80 -1.51 -14.34 -8.69
CA ASN A 80 -1.08 -15.73 -8.52
C ASN A 80 -0.07 -15.87 -7.37
N VAL A 81 0.23 -17.12 -6.99
CA VAL A 81 1.17 -17.45 -5.90
C VAL A 81 2.62 -17.07 -6.20
N HIS A 82 2.98 -16.86 -7.47
CA HIS A 82 4.30 -16.44 -7.92
C HIS A 82 4.45 -14.91 -8.01
N GLY A 83 3.52 -14.16 -7.41
CA GLY A 83 3.59 -12.70 -7.40
C GLY A 83 3.07 -12.00 -8.64
N GLY A 84 2.44 -12.74 -9.55
CA GLY A 84 2.07 -12.24 -10.86
C GLY A 84 0.63 -11.81 -10.96
N VAL A 85 0.38 -10.73 -11.70
CA VAL A 85 -0.94 -10.35 -12.21
C VAL A 85 -0.91 -10.41 -13.73
N THR A 86 -1.71 -11.30 -14.31
CA THR A 86 -1.73 -11.53 -15.76
C THR A 86 -2.77 -10.66 -16.46
N LEU A 87 -2.29 -9.72 -17.27
CA LEU A 87 -3.09 -8.92 -18.17
C LEU A 87 -3.44 -9.68 -19.46
N LEU A 88 -4.71 -9.55 -19.85
CA LEU A 88 -5.32 -10.10 -21.06
C LEU A 88 -5.60 -8.99 -22.08
N ALA A 89 -6.43 -9.24 -23.09
CA ALA A 89 -6.88 -8.20 -24.01
C ALA A 89 -7.62 -7.05 -23.28
N ASN A 90 -7.47 -5.83 -23.80
CA ASN A 90 -7.98 -4.58 -23.23
C ASN A 90 -7.48 -4.39 -21.79
N THR A 91 -8.35 -4.10 -20.83
CA THR A 91 -8.02 -4.01 -19.41
C THR A 91 -8.35 -5.31 -18.64
N GLY A 92 -8.59 -6.41 -19.36
CA GLY A 92 -8.91 -7.69 -18.74
C GLY A 92 -7.74 -8.22 -17.89
N VAL A 93 -8.06 -8.80 -16.73
CA VAL A 93 -7.10 -9.47 -15.86
C VAL A 93 -7.54 -10.92 -15.66
N ALA A 94 -6.61 -11.86 -15.79
CA ALA A 94 -6.89 -13.28 -15.57
C ALA A 94 -7.36 -13.52 -14.12
N LYS A 95 -8.36 -14.37 -13.95
CA LYS A 95 -8.80 -14.78 -12.62
C LYS A 95 -7.83 -15.82 -12.05
N THR A 96 -7.52 -15.66 -10.78
CA THR A 96 -6.74 -16.63 -9.99
C THR A 96 -7.51 -16.89 -8.70
N ASP A 97 -7.41 -18.11 -8.20
CA ASP A 97 -8.04 -18.46 -6.94
C ASP A 97 -7.27 -17.81 -5.77
N PRO A 98 -7.97 -17.29 -4.75
CA PRO A 98 -7.32 -16.79 -3.55
C PRO A 98 -6.46 -17.87 -2.90
N ALA A 99 -5.24 -17.49 -2.52
CA ALA A 99 -4.30 -18.37 -1.85
C ALA A 99 -3.55 -17.62 -0.74
N THR A 100 -2.83 -18.36 0.08
CA THR A 100 -1.87 -17.81 1.05
C THR A 100 -0.48 -18.24 0.61
N VAL A 101 0.43 -17.29 0.48
CA VAL A 101 1.85 -17.57 0.22
C VAL A 101 2.62 -17.58 1.52
N LYS A 102 3.66 -18.42 1.62
CA LYS A 102 4.52 -18.54 2.79
C LYS A 102 5.96 -18.65 2.37
N LEU A 103 6.86 -17.91 3.03
CA LEU A 103 8.29 -18.00 2.75
C LEU A 103 8.86 -19.39 3.05
N SER A 104 8.26 -20.12 3.98
CA SER A 104 8.64 -21.50 4.31
C SER A 104 8.43 -22.48 3.16
N ASP A 105 7.59 -22.13 2.19
CA ASP A 105 7.25 -23.00 1.05
C ASP A 105 8.25 -22.82 -0.10
N LEU A 106 9.08 -21.77 -0.04
CA LEU A 106 10.13 -21.54 -1.02
C LEU A 106 11.30 -22.51 -0.79
N PRO A 107 11.87 -23.09 -1.87
CA PRO A 107 13.06 -23.91 -1.73
C PRO A 107 14.25 -23.05 -1.32
N SER A 108 15.25 -23.67 -0.69
CA SER A 108 16.52 -23.01 -0.41
C SER A 108 17.16 -22.50 -1.70
N ALA A 109 17.66 -21.26 -1.68
CA ALA A 109 18.41 -20.71 -2.80
C ALA A 109 19.63 -21.62 -3.10
N PRO A 110 19.84 -22.01 -4.37
CA PRO A 110 20.99 -22.82 -4.75
C PRO A 110 22.28 -22.01 -4.57
N ALA A 111 23.39 -22.69 -4.28
CA ALA A 111 24.70 -22.04 -4.12
C ALA A 111 25.17 -21.31 -5.39
N THR A 112 24.74 -21.80 -6.55
CA THR A 112 24.93 -21.16 -7.85
C THR A 112 23.57 -20.96 -8.49
N PRO A 113 23.20 -19.74 -8.91
CA PRO A 113 21.96 -19.51 -9.63
C PRO A 113 21.88 -20.39 -10.89
N PRO A 114 20.69 -20.94 -11.21
CA PRO A 114 20.52 -21.73 -12.42
C PRO A 114 20.75 -20.85 -13.66
N SER A 115 21.36 -21.44 -14.69
CA SER A 115 21.53 -20.84 -16.01
C SER A 115 21.14 -21.89 -17.06
N PRO A 116 20.03 -21.73 -17.79
CA PRO A 116 19.14 -20.56 -17.77
C PRO A 116 18.30 -20.46 -16.49
N VAL A 117 17.92 -19.24 -16.12
CA VAL A 117 16.88 -19.00 -15.11
C VAL A 117 15.55 -19.44 -15.71
N THR A 118 14.67 -20.01 -14.89
CA THR A 118 13.30 -20.36 -15.29
C THR A 118 12.32 -19.71 -14.32
N ALA A 119 11.31 -19.02 -14.85
CA ALA A 119 10.23 -18.45 -14.06
C ALA A 119 9.09 -19.47 -13.87
N PRO A 120 8.73 -19.83 -12.63
CA PRO A 120 7.62 -20.77 -12.39
C PRO A 120 6.32 -20.28 -13.05
N GLY A 121 5.63 -21.17 -13.77
CA GLY A 121 4.35 -20.86 -14.42
C GLY A 121 4.45 -20.06 -15.73
N ALA A 122 5.67 -19.71 -16.17
CA ALA A 122 5.91 -18.96 -17.39
C ALA A 122 5.95 -19.85 -18.65
N GLU A 123 5.84 -21.17 -18.51
CA GLU A 123 5.98 -22.14 -19.60
C GLU A 123 4.86 -22.02 -20.63
N ALA A 124 5.19 -22.42 -21.86
CA ALA A 124 4.25 -22.49 -22.96
C ALA A 124 3.05 -23.38 -22.65
N GLU A 125 1.87 -22.86 -22.99
CA GLU A 125 0.63 -23.64 -22.98
C GLU A 125 0.11 -23.84 -24.40
N ALA A 126 -0.21 -25.09 -24.74
CA ALA A 126 -0.75 -25.48 -26.04
C ALA A 126 -2.12 -24.82 -26.27
N GLY A 127 -2.31 -24.23 -27.45
CA GLY A 127 -3.56 -23.57 -27.83
C GLY A 127 -3.86 -22.28 -27.07
N LYS A 128 -2.91 -21.73 -26.31
CA LYS A 128 -3.03 -20.45 -25.61
C LYS A 128 -2.19 -19.36 -26.27
N PRO A 129 -2.49 -18.07 -26.04
CA PRO A 129 -1.60 -16.96 -26.40
C PRO A 129 -0.18 -17.16 -25.86
N VAL A 130 0.80 -16.47 -26.45
CA VAL A 130 2.18 -16.47 -25.95
C VAL A 130 2.23 -15.82 -24.57
N LYS A 131 2.83 -16.48 -23.57
CA LYS A 131 3.00 -15.88 -22.24
C LYS A 131 4.25 -15.02 -22.20
N VAL A 132 4.08 -13.79 -21.74
CA VAL A 132 5.19 -12.89 -21.36
C VAL A 132 5.12 -12.67 -19.85
N VAL A 133 6.20 -12.97 -19.13
CA VAL A 133 6.30 -12.75 -17.67
C VAL A 133 7.43 -11.75 -17.42
N LEU A 134 7.13 -10.68 -16.68
CA LEU A 134 8.08 -9.63 -16.34
C LEU A 134 8.25 -9.52 -14.84
N TYR A 135 9.48 -9.74 -14.38
CA TYR A 135 9.91 -9.30 -13.06
C TYR A 135 10.34 -7.84 -13.14
N ILE A 136 9.61 -6.98 -12.43
CA ILE A 136 9.82 -5.53 -12.46
C ILE A 136 9.98 -4.98 -11.05
N ASP A 137 10.55 -3.79 -10.95
CA ASP A 137 10.59 -3.02 -9.71
C ASP A 137 10.15 -1.58 -10.03
N PHE A 138 9.18 -1.05 -9.29
CA PHE A 138 8.57 0.24 -9.59
C PHE A 138 9.49 1.45 -9.38
N ILE A 139 10.65 1.32 -8.73
CA ILE A 139 11.67 2.38 -8.67
C ILE A 139 12.77 2.22 -9.73
N CYS A 140 12.85 1.06 -10.40
CA CYS A 140 13.93 0.76 -11.32
C CYS A 140 13.84 1.63 -12.59
N PRO A 141 14.88 2.43 -12.91
CA PRO A 141 14.88 3.26 -14.10
C PRO A 141 14.89 2.42 -15.39
N VAL A 142 15.56 1.27 -15.39
CA VAL A 142 15.59 0.37 -16.56
C VAL A 142 14.23 -0.27 -16.81
N CYS A 143 13.43 -0.53 -15.76
CA CYS A 143 12.04 -0.97 -15.94
C CYS A 143 11.20 0.13 -16.59
N LYS A 144 11.37 1.39 -16.18
CA LYS A 144 10.68 2.52 -16.81
C LYS A 144 11.08 2.67 -18.28
N ASP A 145 12.36 2.53 -18.61
CA ASP A 145 12.82 2.59 -20.00
C ASP A 145 12.26 1.43 -20.84
N PHE A 146 12.16 0.24 -20.27
CA PHE A 146 11.53 -0.92 -20.91
C PHE A 146 10.04 -0.64 -21.20
N GLU A 147 9.29 -0.17 -20.21
CA GLU A 147 7.86 0.16 -20.37
C GLU A 147 7.66 1.27 -21.40
N ALA A 148 8.44 2.35 -21.32
CA ALA A 148 8.38 3.45 -22.29
C ALA A 148 8.65 2.98 -23.72
N LYS A 149 9.49 1.96 -23.90
CA LYS A 149 9.86 1.44 -25.22
C LYS A 149 8.90 0.38 -25.76
N TYR A 150 8.38 -0.50 -24.92
CA TYR A 150 7.70 -1.72 -25.37
C TYR A 150 6.22 -1.84 -24.95
N ASN A 151 5.72 -1.01 -24.04
CA ASN A 151 4.35 -1.14 -23.53
C ASN A 151 3.29 -0.99 -24.65
N GLU A 152 3.51 -0.13 -25.64
CA GLU A 152 2.59 0.00 -26.79
C GLU A 152 2.50 -1.31 -27.59
N THR A 153 3.65 -1.93 -27.90
CA THR A 153 3.72 -3.21 -28.61
C THR A 153 3.08 -4.34 -27.80
N LEU A 154 3.37 -4.41 -26.49
CA LEU A 154 2.78 -5.40 -25.59
C LEU A 154 1.27 -5.25 -25.52
N THR A 155 0.77 -4.02 -25.38
CA THR A 155 -0.66 -3.70 -25.34
C THR A 155 -1.35 -4.07 -26.64
N LYS A 156 -0.77 -3.72 -27.79
CA LYS A 156 -1.32 -4.09 -29.10
C LYS A 156 -1.43 -5.60 -29.26
N LEU A 157 -0.35 -6.34 -28.99
CA LEU A 157 -0.35 -7.80 -29.12
C LEU A 157 -1.31 -8.49 -28.14
N ARG A 158 -1.50 -7.93 -26.94
CA ARG A 158 -2.52 -8.40 -25.99
C ARG A 158 -3.93 -8.18 -26.55
N ASN A 159 -4.21 -7.00 -27.08
CA ASN A 159 -5.51 -6.66 -27.66
C ASN A 159 -5.83 -7.52 -28.89
N ASP A 160 -4.82 -7.88 -29.67
CA ASP A 160 -4.92 -8.83 -30.78
C ASP A 160 -5.07 -10.30 -30.33
N GLY A 161 -5.06 -10.56 -29.01
CA GLY A 161 -5.16 -11.89 -28.42
C GLY A 161 -3.95 -12.78 -28.66
N LYS A 162 -2.81 -12.20 -29.05
CA LYS A 162 -1.58 -12.94 -29.40
C LYS A 162 -0.72 -13.26 -28.20
N ILE A 163 -0.73 -12.40 -27.19
CA ILE A 163 0.06 -12.58 -25.96
C ILE A 163 -0.79 -12.35 -24.71
N THR A 164 -0.31 -12.85 -23.58
CA THR A 164 -0.63 -12.34 -22.24
C THR A 164 0.61 -11.72 -21.62
N VAL A 165 0.43 -10.76 -20.72
CA VAL A 165 1.54 -10.10 -20.01
C VAL A 165 1.32 -10.20 -18.52
N GLU A 166 2.22 -10.87 -17.82
CA GLU A 166 2.19 -11.01 -16.37
C GLU A 166 3.26 -10.14 -15.73
N TYR A 167 2.84 -9.19 -14.91
CA TYR A 167 3.74 -8.38 -14.10
C TYR A 167 3.93 -9.04 -12.73
N ARG A 168 5.19 -9.28 -12.35
CA ARG A 168 5.64 -9.74 -11.02
C ARG A 168 6.44 -8.64 -10.34
N PRO A 169 5.79 -7.70 -9.62
CA PRO A 169 6.48 -6.63 -8.93
C PRO A 169 7.35 -7.12 -7.77
N LEU A 170 8.58 -6.61 -7.70
CA LEU A 170 9.59 -6.95 -6.71
C LEU A 170 9.93 -5.76 -5.80
N GLY A 171 10.51 -6.07 -4.65
CA GLY A 171 11.12 -5.13 -3.71
C GLY A 171 12.66 -5.13 -3.74
N PHE A 172 13.30 -5.51 -4.85
CA PHE A 172 14.78 -5.60 -4.94
C PHE A 172 15.48 -4.29 -4.61
N LEU A 173 14.88 -3.17 -4.98
CA LEU A 173 15.45 -1.84 -4.77
C LEU A 173 14.87 -1.14 -3.53
N ASP A 174 14.24 -1.89 -2.61
CA ASP A 174 13.80 -1.33 -1.31
C ASP A 174 14.98 -0.67 -0.57
N SER A 175 16.17 -1.28 -0.60
CA SER A 175 17.40 -0.72 -0.01
C SER A 175 17.90 0.57 -0.68
N ARG A 176 17.40 0.89 -1.88
CA ARG A 176 17.68 2.14 -2.61
C ARG A 176 16.65 3.22 -2.31
N SER A 177 15.75 3.01 -1.35
CA SER A 177 14.77 3.98 -0.90
C SER A 177 14.73 4.02 0.62
N THR A 178 14.64 5.21 1.21
CA THR A 178 14.49 5.35 2.67
C THR A 178 13.14 4.87 3.19
N THR A 179 12.18 4.55 2.30
CA THR A 179 10.82 4.16 2.68
C THR A 179 10.41 2.78 2.15
N ASN A 180 11.31 2.03 1.50
CA ASN A 180 10.97 0.77 0.81
C ASN A 180 9.90 0.99 -0.28
N TYR A 181 10.11 2.03 -1.11
CA TYR A 181 9.12 2.45 -2.10
C TYR A 181 8.70 1.32 -3.06
N SER A 182 9.64 0.49 -3.52
CA SER A 182 9.37 -0.62 -4.43
C SER A 182 8.30 -1.55 -3.89
N SER A 183 8.46 -2.03 -2.65
CA SER A 183 7.47 -2.89 -2.01
C SER A 183 6.16 -2.18 -1.67
N ARG A 184 6.19 -0.87 -1.40
CA ARG A 184 4.96 -0.08 -1.14
C ARG A 184 4.14 0.12 -2.41
N ALA A 185 4.79 0.48 -3.51
CA ALA A 185 4.16 0.61 -4.82
C ALA A 185 3.60 -0.75 -5.30
N ALA A 186 4.34 -1.84 -5.09
CA ALA A 186 3.88 -3.20 -5.38
C ALA A 186 2.66 -3.59 -4.54
N ASN A 187 2.65 -3.27 -3.24
CA ASN A 187 1.46 -3.46 -2.39
C ASN A 187 0.26 -2.64 -2.89
N ALA A 188 0.47 -1.37 -3.27
CA ALA A 188 -0.61 -0.53 -3.81
C ALA A 188 -1.17 -1.11 -5.12
N ALA A 189 -0.31 -1.61 -6.01
CA ALA A 189 -0.74 -2.26 -7.25
C ALA A 189 -1.54 -3.55 -6.98
N ALA A 190 -1.13 -4.33 -5.97
CA ALA A 190 -1.87 -5.49 -5.48
C ALA A 190 -3.25 -5.10 -4.90
N CYS A 191 -3.33 -3.99 -4.17
CA CYS A 191 -4.62 -3.47 -3.70
C CYS A 191 -5.53 -3.03 -4.86
N VAL A 192 -4.98 -2.38 -5.90
CA VAL A 192 -5.75 -1.96 -7.07
C VAL A 192 -6.31 -3.18 -7.81
N VAL A 193 -5.49 -4.20 -8.08
CA VAL A 193 -6.00 -5.39 -8.78
C VAL A 193 -7.07 -6.11 -7.95
N ASN A 194 -6.94 -6.13 -6.62
CA ASN A 194 -7.94 -6.73 -5.74
C ASN A 194 -9.30 -6.02 -5.82
N GLU A 195 -9.30 -4.69 -5.77
CA GLU A 195 -10.52 -3.89 -5.67
C GLU A 195 -11.15 -3.55 -7.03
N SER A 196 -10.31 -3.38 -8.04
CA SER A 196 -10.64 -2.86 -9.38
C SER A 196 -9.68 -3.44 -10.42
N PRO A 197 -9.75 -4.76 -10.72
CA PRO A 197 -8.81 -5.43 -11.63
C PRO A 197 -8.72 -4.74 -13.00
N GLU A 198 -9.83 -4.22 -13.51
CA GLU A 198 -9.89 -3.46 -14.76
C GLU A 198 -9.10 -2.13 -14.77
N LYS A 199 -8.58 -1.71 -13.61
CA LYS A 199 -7.75 -0.51 -13.44
C LYS A 199 -6.28 -0.83 -13.20
N TYR A 200 -5.91 -2.11 -13.16
CA TYR A 200 -4.55 -2.53 -12.86
C TYR A 200 -3.54 -2.02 -13.91
N SER A 201 -3.82 -2.18 -15.21
CA SER A 201 -2.91 -1.68 -16.27
C SER A 201 -2.71 -0.18 -16.19
N ASP A 202 -3.81 0.58 -16.05
CA ASP A 202 -3.76 2.04 -15.97
C ASP A 202 -2.95 2.51 -14.74
N PHE A 203 -3.06 1.79 -13.62
CA PHE A 203 -2.31 2.09 -12.42
C PHE A 203 -0.82 1.75 -12.55
N VAL A 204 -0.48 0.61 -13.17
CA VAL A 204 0.92 0.23 -13.49
C VAL A 204 1.57 1.28 -14.41
N ASP A 205 0.86 1.69 -15.47
CA ASP A 205 1.32 2.73 -16.38
C ASP A 205 1.57 4.04 -15.63
N LEU A 206 0.64 4.42 -14.73
CA LEU A 206 0.77 5.64 -13.93
C LEU A 206 1.94 5.57 -12.93
N LEU A 207 2.21 4.40 -12.34
CA LEU A 207 3.37 4.19 -11.46
C LEU A 207 4.69 4.43 -12.20
N PHE A 208 4.84 3.95 -13.43
CA PHE A 208 6.04 4.21 -14.24
C PHE A 208 6.10 5.64 -14.78
N ALA A 209 4.97 6.21 -15.18
CA ALA A 209 4.88 7.60 -15.62
C ALA A 209 5.30 8.58 -14.50
N LYS A 210 4.88 8.32 -13.26
CA LYS A 210 5.22 9.11 -12.07
C LYS A 210 6.37 8.51 -11.26
N GLN A 211 7.17 7.64 -11.86
CA GLN A 211 8.25 6.95 -11.15
C GLN A 211 9.20 7.98 -10.50
N PRO A 212 9.41 7.91 -9.17
CA PRO A 212 10.36 8.76 -8.48
C PRO A 212 11.80 8.35 -8.83
N ALA A 213 12.76 9.25 -8.62
CA ALA A 213 14.17 8.92 -8.83
C ALA A 213 14.63 7.78 -7.90
N GLU A 214 15.42 6.84 -8.43
CA GLU A 214 16.13 5.85 -7.61
C GLU A 214 17.03 6.56 -6.59
N GLY A 215 17.13 6.03 -5.36
CA GLY A 215 17.84 6.68 -4.27
C GLY A 215 16.99 7.67 -3.48
N SER A 216 15.81 8.06 -3.99
CA SER A 216 14.89 8.95 -3.27
C SER A 216 14.03 8.20 -2.25
N ALA A 217 13.32 8.97 -1.41
CA ALA A 217 12.29 8.41 -0.53
C ALA A 217 11.16 7.70 -1.30
N GLY A 218 10.94 8.03 -2.58
CA GLY A 218 9.78 7.60 -3.35
C GLY A 218 8.50 8.35 -2.99
N LEU A 219 7.38 7.95 -3.59
CA LEU A 219 6.07 8.55 -3.30
C LEU A 219 5.53 8.08 -1.94
N SER A 220 4.77 8.95 -1.29
CA SER A 220 4.05 8.65 -0.05
C SER A 220 2.85 7.72 -0.29
N ASP A 221 2.33 7.09 0.76
CA ASP A 221 1.15 6.21 0.65
C ASP A 221 -0.08 7.03 0.28
N THR A 222 -0.16 8.28 0.74
CA THR A 222 -1.19 9.24 0.32
C THR A 222 -1.16 9.48 -1.19
N GLU A 223 0.03 9.63 -1.78
CA GLU A 223 0.17 9.79 -3.24
C GLU A 223 -0.18 8.50 -3.99
N LEU A 224 0.24 7.34 -3.50
CA LEU A 224 -0.11 6.04 -4.11
C LEU A 224 -1.62 5.79 -4.07
N LYS A 225 -2.28 6.05 -2.94
CA LYS A 225 -3.75 5.98 -2.78
C LYS A 225 -4.47 6.96 -3.70
N LYS A 226 -3.95 8.18 -3.81
CA LYS A 226 -4.48 9.18 -4.74
C LYS A 226 -4.36 8.73 -6.20
N MET A 227 -3.23 8.15 -6.60
CA MET A 227 -3.04 7.64 -7.97
C MET A 227 -4.06 6.55 -8.33
N ALA A 228 -4.42 5.68 -7.39
CA ALA A 228 -5.48 4.68 -7.61
C ALA A 228 -6.83 5.37 -7.89
N THR A 229 -7.15 6.42 -7.14
CA THR A 229 -8.35 7.24 -7.39
C THR A 229 -8.27 7.97 -8.73
N ASP A 230 -7.10 8.49 -9.11
CA ASP A 230 -6.90 9.23 -10.36
C ASP A 230 -7.16 8.35 -11.61
N VAL A 231 -6.91 7.03 -11.53
CA VAL A 231 -7.26 6.07 -12.61
C VAL A 231 -8.69 5.54 -12.52
N GLY A 232 -9.43 5.96 -11.50
CA GLY A 232 -10.83 5.57 -11.26
C GLY A 232 -11.00 4.21 -10.61
N ALA A 233 -10.00 3.71 -9.87
CA ALA A 233 -10.16 2.53 -9.03
C ALA A 233 -11.00 2.87 -7.77
N LYS A 234 -11.55 1.83 -7.14
CA LYS A 234 -12.13 1.97 -5.79
C LYS A 234 -11.03 2.32 -4.78
N SER A 235 -11.44 2.79 -3.60
CA SER A 235 -10.51 3.11 -2.53
C SER A 235 -9.69 1.88 -2.13
N ILE A 236 -8.38 2.08 -2.03
CA ILE A 236 -7.40 1.09 -1.57
C ILE A 236 -6.85 1.45 -0.18
N ASP A 237 -7.47 2.42 0.51
CA ASP A 237 -6.86 3.08 1.67
C ASP A 237 -6.54 2.09 2.79
N GLN A 238 -7.54 1.31 3.18
CA GLN A 238 -7.38 0.29 4.22
C GLN A 238 -6.35 -0.76 3.81
N CYS A 239 -6.36 -1.21 2.55
CA CYS A 239 -5.42 -2.22 2.05
C CYS A 239 -3.96 -1.73 2.07
N VAL A 240 -3.74 -0.46 1.73
CA VAL A 240 -2.41 0.18 1.79
C VAL A 240 -1.98 0.40 3.24
N ASP A 241 -2.86 0.94 4.07
CA ASP A 241 -2.55 1.26 5.47
C ASP A 241 -2.31 -0.02 6.31
N ASP A 242 -3.03 -1.10 6.02
CA ASP A 242 -2.83 -2.43 6.63
C ASP A 242 -1.67 -3.21 6.02
N LYS A 243 -1.06 -2.70 4.94
CA LYS A 243 0.05 -3.38 4.24
C LYS A 243 -0.34 -4.80 3.79
N THR A 244 -1.60 -5.01 3.41
CA THR A 244 -2.23 -6.33 3.24
C THR A 244 -1.43 -7.29 2.36
N TYR A 245 -0.81 -6.80 1.29
CA TYR A 245 -0.08 -7.61 0.31
C TYR A 245 1.44 -7.44 0.40
N ARG A 246 1.97 -6.78 1.44
CA ARG A 246 3.43 -6.73 1.67
C ARG A 246 4.06 -8.13 1.83
N PRO A 247 3.43 -9.11 2.52
CA PRO A 247 3.96 -10.47 2.56
C PRO A 247 3.98 -11.15 1.18
N TRP A 248 2.99 -10.88 0.33
CA TRP A 248 2.95 -11.39 -1.04
C TRP A 248 4.11 -10.86 -1.88
N VAL A 249 4.35 -9.54 -1.83
CA VAL A 249 5.51 -8.92 -2.50
C VAL A 249 6.83 -9.45 -1.94
N LYS A 250 6.94 -9.63 -0.62
CA LYS A 250 8.12 -10.23 0.03
C LYS A 250 8.38 -11.64 -0.48
N HIS A 251 7.34 -12.47 -0.58
CA HIS A 251 7.40 -13.81 -1.13
C HIS A 251 7.87 -13.81 -2.58
N THR A 252 7.27 -12.99 -3.45
CA THR A 252 7.69 -12.85 -4.86
C THR A 252 9.14 -12.43 -4.99
N THR A 253 9.57 -11.47 -4.17
CA THR A 253 10.95 -10.98 -4.13
C THR A 253 11.94 -12.09 -3.77
N GLN A 254 11.58 -12.91 -2.79
CA GLN A 254 12.42 -14.04 -2.39
C GLN A 254 12.40 -15.18 -3.41
N GLU A 255 11.24 -15.52 -3.97
CA GLU A 255 11.12 -16.52 -5.04
C GLU A 255 12.00 -16.13 -6.23
N ALA A 256 11.93 -14.87 -6.68
CA ALA A 256 12.76 -14.34 -7.75
C ALA A 256 14.26 -14.50 -7.46
N ALA A 257 14.70 -14.16 -6.24
CA ALA A 257 16.09 -14.34 -5.83
C ALA A 257 16.50 -15.82 -5.79
N VAL A 258 15.64 -16.70 -5.27
CA VAL A 258 15.86 -18.15 -5.19
C VAL A 258 16.04 -18.78 -6.57
N ILE A 259 15.22 -18.38 -7.55
CA ILE A 259 15.32 -18.90 -8.92
C ILE A 259 16.47 -18.26 -9.72
N GLY A 260 17.17 -17.27 -9.16
CA GLY A 260 18.34 -16.66 -9.80
C GLY A 260 18.06 -15.38 -10.60
N VAL A 261 16.89 -14.74 -10.44
CA VAL A 261 16.66 -13.39 -10.97
C VAL A 261 17.50 -12.41 -10.14
N THR A 262 18.45 -11.74 -10.77
CA THR A 262 19.43 -10.85 -10.10
C THR A 262 19.24 -9.37 -10.42
N GLY A 263 18.30 -9.04 -11.32
CA GLY A 263 18.05 -7.67 -11.75
C GLY A 263 16.68 -7.50 -12.38
N THR A 264 16.27 -6.25 -12.51
CA THR A 264 15.03 -5.85 -13.16
C THR A 264 15.30 -4.86 -14.31
N PRO A 265 14.50 -4.89 -15.39
CA PRO A 265 13.50 -5.91 -15.68
C PRO A 265 14.18 -7.26 -16.03
N THR A 266 13.56 -8.37 -15.65
CA THR A 266 13.87 -9.69 -16.21
C THR A 266 12.63 -10.22 -16.90
N VAL A 267 12.75 -10.55 -18.19
CA VAL A 267 11.60 -10.91 -19.04
C VAL A 267 11.72 -12.33 -19.53
N PHE A 268 10.62 -13.07 -19.46
CA PHE A 268 10.48 -14.42 -20.00
C PHE A 268 9.40 -14.44 -21.07
N VAL A 269 9.65 -15.14 -22.17
CA VAL A 269 8.66 -15.46 -23.21
C VAL A 269 8.59 -16.97 -23.33
N GLU A 270 7.44 -17.56 -23.00
CA GLU A 270 7.25 -19.03 -22.97
C GLU A 270 8.31 -19.77 -22.15
N GLY A 271 8.62 -19.24 -20.97
CA GLY A 271 9.58 -19.80 -20.02
C GLY A 271 11.05 -19.52 -20.39
N LYS A 272 11.32 -18.91 -21.55
CA LYS A 272 12.68 -18.59 -21.99
C LYS A 272 13.02 -17.14 -21.65
N GLN A 273 14.13 -16.95 -20.94
CA GLN A 273 14.62 -15.62 -20.58
C GLN A 273 15.12 -14.87 -21.82
N TRP A 274 14.65 -13.63 -21.98
CA TRP A 274 15.17 -12.68 -22.98
C TRP A 274 16.46 -12.00 -22.49
N GLY A 275 17.32 -11.60 -23.43
CA GLY A 275 18.56 -10.87 -23.14
C GLY A 275 19.72 -11.77 -22.71
N THR A 276 19.56 -13.09 -22.76
CA THR A 276 20.60 -14.08 -22.45
C THR A 276 20.80 -15.06 -23.60
N GLY A 277 21.95 -15.74 -23.61
CA GLY A 277 22.29 -16.73 -24.64
C GLY A 277 22.12 -16.20 -26.07
N ASP A 278 21.40 -16.94 -26.90
CA ASP A 278 21.14 -16.58 -28.30
C ASP A 278 20.29 -15.31 -28.46
N SER A 279 19.52 -14.93 -27.43
CA SER A 279 18.70 -13.71 -27.45
C SER A 279 19.45 -12.46 -26.99
N ALA A 280 20.71 -12.56 -26.55
CA ALA A 280 21.46 -11.47 -25.91
C ALA A 280 21.63 -10.21 -26.78
N LYS A 281 21.62 -10.35 -28.10
CA LYS A 281 21.73 -9.24 -29.06
C LYS A 281 20.42 -8.94 -29.80
N THR A 282 19.35 -9.67 -29.48
CA THR A 282 18.07 -9.57 -30.18
C THR A 282 17.18 -8.54 -29.47
N PRO A 283 16.72 -7.48 -30.15
CA PRO A 283 15.71 -6.58 -29.60
C PRO A 283 14.46 -7.33 -29.11
N PHE A 284 13.89 -6.90 -27.98
CA PHE A 284 12.79 -7.63 -27.34
C PHE A 284 11.56 -7.79 -28.25
N ASP A 285 11.21 -6.75 -29.01
CA ASP A 285 10.12 -6.74 -29.97
C ASP A 285 10.31 -7.81 -31.05
N GLN A 286 11.53 -7.98 -31.58
CA GLN A 286 11.83 -9.04 -32.56
C GLN A 286 11.77 -10.43 -31.92
N TYR A 287 12.28 -10.56 -30.70
CA TYR A 287 12.25 -11.82 -29.94
C TYR A 287 10.81 -12.26 -29.66
N LEU A 288 9.96 -11.34 -29.21
CA LEU A 288 8.55 -11.58 -28.94
C LEU A 288 7.78 -11.90 -30.22
N GLN A 289 8.02 -11.14 -31.30
CA GLN A 289 7.35 -11.37 -32.58
C GLN A 289 7.66 -12.77 -33.13
N ALA A 290 8.90 -13.24 -33.04
CA ALA A 290 9.27 -14.59 -33.43
C ALA A 290 8.51 -15.67 -32.64
N ALA A 291 8.31 -15.47 -31.33
CA ALA A 291 7.51 -16.39 -30.51
C ALA A 291 6.03 -16.40 -30.91
N VAL A 292 5.47 -15.22 -31.23
CA VAL A 292 4.09 -15.10 -31.75
C VAL A 292 3.94 -15.81 -33.09
N ASP A 293 4.90 -15.65 -33.99
CA ASP A 293 4.86 -16.27 -35.32
C ASP A 293 5.02 -17.80 -35.24
N ALA A 294 5.75 -18.32 -34.26
CA ALA A 294 5.89 -19.76 -34.03
C ALA A 294 4.61 -20.46 -33.53
N LYS A 295 3.59 -19.70 -33.10
CA LYS A 295 2.27 -20.24 -32.71
C LYS A 295 1.24 -20.27 -33.85
N LYS A 296 1.55 -19.69 -35.01
CA LYS A 296 0.69 -19.74 -36.20
C LYS A 296 0.73 -21.14 -36.82
#